data_AF-A0A9X3ZFF2-F1
#
_entry.id   AF-A0A9X3ZFF2-F1
#
_cell.length_a   1.000
_cell.length_b   1.000
_cell.length_c   1.000
_cell.angle_alpha   90.00
_cell.angle_beta   90.00
_cell.angle_gamma   90.00
#
_symmetry.space_group_name_H-M   'P 1'
#
loop_
_entity.id
_entity.type
_entity.pdbx_description
1 polymer ?
#
loop_
_entity_poly.entity_id
_entity_poly.type
_entity_poly.pdbx_seq_one_letter_code
_entity_poly.pdbx_strand_id
1 'polypeptide(L)'
;MSIDATAQSSDGPMEEVDAFAIKHLDSIQPRSIRDRAEYCGLFFHDSQGQLAATPARKGGPDGCTPEIGPDDADIIASYHTHGAFSPEADTEVPSVDDLTADFMEGIDGYVATPGGRVWLNLLEEEITVELCGPGCIHTDPAFRPCPAFEPEAEYTIKGLVERAAEDTGEC
;
A
#
# COMPACT_ATOMS: atom_id res chain seq x y z
N MET A 1 1.79 31.79 29.44
CA MET A 1 2.54 30.52 29.54
C MET A 1 1.81 29.56 28.64
N SER A 2 2.21 29.55 27.37
CA SER A 2 1.61 28.71 26.34
C SER A 2 2.26 27.35 26.44
N ILE A 3 1.44 26.31 26.54
CA ILE A 3 1.90 24.94 26.35
C ILE A 3 2.06 24.73 24.84
N ASP A 4 3.29 24.58 24.40
CA ASP A 4 3.61 24.09 23.06
C ASP A 4 3.11 22.65 22.96
N ALA A 5 2.18 22.40 22.03
CA ALA A 5 1.78 21.07 21.64
C ALA A 5 2.90 20.48 20.76
N THR A 6 3.81 19.76 21.43
CA THR A 6 4.82 18.92 20.80
C THR A 6 4.16 17.88 19.91
N ALA A 7 4.64 17.77 18.67
CA ALA A 7 4.39 16.65 17.76
C ALA A 7 4.51 15.32 18.53
N GLN A 8 3.49 14.47 18.39
CA GLN A 8 3.50 13.13 18.96
C GLN A 8 4.50 12.27 18.18
N SER A 9 5.55 11.83 18.88
CA SER A 9 6.48 10.80 18.44
C SER A 9 5.77 9.44 18.39
N SER A 10 5.82 8.79 17.24
CA SER A 10 5.28 7.45 16.96
C SER A 10 6.38 6.37 16.91
N ASP A 11 7.46 6.50 17.69
CA ASP A 11 8.66 5.62 17.74
C ASP A 11 8.41 4.11 18.11
N GLY A 12 7.24 3.55 17.79
CA GLY A 12 6.77 2.21 18.17
C GLY A 12 6.83 1.14 17.06
N PRO A 13 6.30 -0.07 17.34
CA PRO A 13 6.34 -1.23 16.43
C PRO A 13 5.83 -0.98 15.01
N MET A 14 4.86 -0.07 14.82
CA MET A 14 4.38 0.28 13.48
C MET A 14 5.48 0.92 12.61
N GLU A 15 6.34 1.78 13.16
CA GLU A 15 7.44 2.36 12.38
C GLU A 15 8.46 1.30 11.92
N GLU A 16 8.65 0.22 12.69
CA GLU A 16 9.50 -0.90 12.28
C GLU A 16 8.85 -1.69 11.11
N VAL A 17 7.53 -1.94 11.20
CA VAL A 17 6.77 -2.61 10.14
C VAL A 17 6.72 -1.75 8.88
N ASP A 18 6.53 -0.43 9.00
CA ASP A 18 6.52 0.51 7.87
C ASP A 18 7.87 0.50 7.13
N ALA A 19 8.97 0.58 7.88
CA ALA A 19 10.31 0.52 7.29
C ALA A 19 10.57 -0.82 6.60
N PHE A 20 10.09 -1.92 7.17
CA PHE A 20 10.15 -3.25 6.57
C PHE A 20 9.31 -3.32 5.29
N ALA A 21 8.08 -2.81 5.32
CA ALA A 21 7.14 -2.79 4.21
C ALA A 21 7.68 -2.00 3.02
N ILE A 22 8.15 -0.76 3.26
CA ILE A 22 8.75 0.10 2.23
C ILE A 22 9.91 -0.62 1.53
N LYS A 23 10.83 -1.21 2.30
CA LYS A 23 11.98 -1.94 1.75
C LYS A 23 11.56 -3.18 0.97
N HIS A 24 10.57 -3.92 1.47
CA HIS A 24 10.08 -5.13 0.83
C HIS A 24 9.39 -4.81 -0.50
N LEU A 25 8.50 -3.82 -0.49
CA LEU A 25 7.79 -3.35 -1.68
C LEU A 25 8.75 -2.81 -2.74
N ASP A 26 9.75 -2.01 -2.35
CA ASP A 26 10.80 -1.53 -3.27
C ASP A 26 11.52 -2.68 -3.99
N SER A 27 11.77 -3.78 -3.28
CA SER A 27 12.44 -4.95 -3.85
C SER A 27 11.59 -5.69 -4.90
N ILE A 28 10.26 -5.58 -4.83
CA ILE A 28 9.31 -6.28 -5.71
C ILE A 28 8.89 -5.40 -6.89
N GLN A 29 8.79 -4.10 -6.67
CA GLN A 29 8.18 -3.14 -7.59
C GLN A 29 8.78 -3.14 -9.00
N PRO A 30 10.11 -3.24 -9.23
CA PRO A 30 10.65 -3.36 -10.59
C PRO A 30 10.09 -4.56 -11.36
N ARG A 31 9.82 -5.67 -10.66
CA ARG A 31 9.23 -6.87 -11.23
C ARG A 31 7.73 -6.69 -11.48
N SER A 32 7.00 -6.05 -10.55
CA SER A 32 5.57 -5.72 -10.70
C SER A 32 5.32 -4.89 -11.96
N ILE A 33 6.04 -3.78 -12.09
CA ILE A 33 5.96 -2.86 -13.22
C ILE A 33 6.28 -3.55 -14.54
N ARG A 34 7.41 -4.29 -14.61
CA ARG A 34 7.79 -5.02 -15.83
C ARG A 34 6.70 -5.99 -16.27
N ASP A 35 6.09 -6.66 -15.31
CA ASP A 35 5.10 -7.69 -15.55
C ASP A 35 3.69 -7.14 -15.76
N ARG A 36 3.46 -5.85 -15.48
CA ARG A 36 2.15 -5.19 -15.50
C ARG A 36 1.11 -5.95 -14.68
N ALA A 37 1.52 -6.43 -13.50
CA ALA A 37 0.68 -7.27 -12.66
C ALA A 37 1.07 -7.09 -11.21
N GLU A 38 0.06 -7.14 -10.35
CA GLU A 38 0.24 -7.07 -8.91
C GLU A 38 1.04 -8.25 -8.37
N TYR A 39 1.73 -7.97 -7.28
CA TYR A 39 2.39 -8.96 -6.44
C TYR A 39 2.01 -8.73 -5.00
N CYS A 40 1.59 -9.79 -4.29
CA CYS A 40 1.20 -9.71 -2.88
C CYS A 40 1.71 -10.85 -2.01
N GLY A 41 1.57 -10.64 -0.72
CA GLY A 41 1.84 -11.59 0.34
C GLY A 41 1.33 -11.05 1.68
N LEU A 42 1.86 -11.62 2.75
CA LEU A 42 1.56 -11.26 4.13
C LEU A 42 2.85 -10.94 4.86
N PHE A 43 2.80 -9.96 5.75
CA PHE A 43 3.81 -9.71 6.79
C PHE A 43 3.41 -10.40 8.08
N PHE A 44 4.38 -10.99 8.77
CA PHE A 44 4.15 -11.74 10.00
C PHE A 44 5.40 -11.78 10.87
N HIS A 45 5.22 -12.11 12.15
CA HIS A 45 6.34 -12.48 13.02
C HIS A 45 6.64 -13.98 12.88
N ASP A 46 7.89 -14.33 12.61
CA ASP A 46 8.32 -15.73 12.57
C ASP A 46 8.43 -16.36 13.97
N SER A 47 8.81 -17.64 14.04
CA SER A 47 8.97 -18.37 15.31
C SER A 47 10.01 -17.78 16.27
N GLN A 48 10.85 -16.86 15.81
CA GLN A 48 11.85 -16.14 16.61
C GLN A 48 11.38 -14.71 16.97
N GLY A 49 10.17 -14.33 16.56
CA GLY A 49 9.60 -12.99 16.74
C GLY A 49 10.18 -11.96 15.78
N GLN A 50 10.78 -12.37 14.66
CA GLN A 50 11.32 -11.44 13.66
C GLN A 50 10.31 -11.16 12.56
N LEU A 51 10.28 -9.92 12.05
CA LEU A 51 9.49 -9.57 10.87
C LEU A 51 9.94 -10.38 9.64
N ALA A 52 8.97 -11.01 9.00
CA ALA A 52 9.12 -11.79 7.80
C ALA A 52 7.96 -11.52 6.83
N ALA A 53 8.16 -11.93 5.57
CA ALA A 53 7.16 -11.83 4.52
C ALA A 53 6.97 -13.19 3.84
N THR A 54 5.73 -13.52 3.47
CA THR A 54 5.50 -14.65 2.56
C THR A 54 6.09 -14.33 1.18
N PRO A 55 6.44 -15.33 0.36
CA PRO A 55 6.91 -15.07 -0.99
C PRO A 55 5.90 -14.24 -1.79
N ALA A 56 6.37 -13.18 -2.43
CA ALA A 56 5.52 -12.32 -3.26
C ALA A 56 4.95 -13.10 -4.45
N ARG A 57 3.65 -13.37 -4.40
CA ARG A 57 2.90 -14.14 -5.39
C ARG A 57 2.36 -13.22 -6.48
N LYS A 58 2.62 -13.58 -7.73
CA LYS A 58 2.12 -12.86 -8.90
C LYS A 58 0.61 -13.05 -9.03
N GLY A 59 -0.11 -11.95 -9.19
CA GLY A 59 -1.52 -11.89 -9.55
C GLY A 59 -1.75 -11.49 -11.02
N GLY A 60 -2.82 -10.73 -11.22
CA GLY A 60 -3.19 -10.08 -12.48
C GLY A 60 -3.00 -8.56 -12.43
N PRO A 61 -3.58 -7.83 -13.39
CA PRO A 61 -3.50 -6.36 -13.43
C PRO A 61 -4.21 -5.66 -12.26
N ASP A 62 -5.31 -6.25 -11.79
CA ASP A 62 -6.27 -5.64 -10.85
C ASP A 62 -6.60 -6.59 -9.68
N GLY A 63 -5.58 -7.27 -9.17
CA GLY A 63 -5.76 -8.17 -8.04
C GLY A 63 -4.75 -9.30 -7.97
N CYS A 64 -4.51 -9.76 -6.76
CA CYS A 64 -3.73 -10.96 -6.49
C CYS A 64 -4.28 -11.68 -5.24
N THR A 65 -3.72 -12.84 -4.92
CA THR A 65 -4.10 -13.56 -3.70
C THR A 65 -2.81 -14.05 -3.05
N PRO A 66 -2.54 -13.69 -1.79
CA PRO A 66 -1.33 -14.11 -1.11
C PRO A 66 -1.29 -15.64 -0.92
N GLU A 67 -0.10 -16.19 -0.66
CA GLU A 67 -0.01 -17.52 -0.08
C GLU A 67 -0.52 -17.49 1.36
N ILE A 68 -1.12 -18.60 1.82
CA ILE A 68 -1.48 -18.75 3.23
C ILE A 68 -0.20 -18.60 4.07
N GLY A 69 -0.27 -17.77 5.11
CA GLY A 69 0.84 -17.60 6.04
C GLY A 69 1.21 -18.92 6.73
N PRO A 70 2.40 -19.01 7.37
CA PRO A 70 2.75 -20.18 8.15
C PRO A 70 1.71 -20.48 9.24
N ASP A 71 1.51 -21.76 9.54
CA ASP A 71 0.65 -22.15 10.66
C ASP A 71 1.12 -21.47 11.96
N ASP A 72 0.17 -20.98 12.76
CA ASP A 72 0.40 -20.26 14.02
C ASP A 72 1.20 -18.95 13.90
N ALA A 73 1.41 -18.41 12.70
CA ALA A 73 2.04 -17.12 12.51
C ALA A 73 1.14 -15.97 12.99
N ASP A 74 1.74 -15.01 13.67
CA ASP A 74 1.11 -13.73 14.01
C ASP A 74 1.15 -12.83 12.77
N ILE A 75 0.06 -12.81 12.01
CA ILE A 75 -0.09 -11.98 10.80
C ILE A 75 -0.25 -10.52 11.22
N ILE A 76 0.56 -9.67 10.62
CA ILE A 76 0.64 -8.24 10.94
C ILE A 76 -0.15 -7.43 9.92
N ALA A 77 0.10 -7.66 8.64
CA ALA A 77 -0.51 -6.92 7.56
C ALA A 77 -0.49 -7.70 6.25
N SER A 78 -1.38 -7.36 5.33
CA SER A 78 -1.26 -7.68 3.92
C SER A 78 -0.23 -6.76 3.25
N TYR A 79 0.29 -7.17 2.11
CA TYR A 79 0.96 -6.23 1.22
C TYR A 79 0.63 -6.55 -0.23
N HIS A 80 0.54 -5.53 -1.06
CA HIS A 80 0.56 -5.69 -2.50
C HIS A 80 1.22 -4.51 -3.22
N THR A 81 1.52 -4.73 -4.48
CA THR A 81 2.00 -3.70 -5.42
C THR A 81 0.91 -3.54 -6.47
N HIS A 82 0.63 -2.32 -6.89
CA HIS A 82 0.03 -2.08 -8.18
C HIS A 82 1.02 -2.44 -9.30
N GLY A 83 0.49 -2.67 -10.49
CA GLY A 83 1.25 -3.03 -11.69
C GLY A 83 2.07 -1.88 -12.27
N ALA A 84 2.07 -1.78 -13.61
CA ALA A 84 2.69 -0.64 -14.29
C ALA A 84 1.74 0.56 -14.28
N PHE A 85 2.29 1.76 -14.45
CA PHE A 85 1.50 2.97 -14.69
C PHE A 85 0.54 2.75 -15.87
N SER A 86 -0.70 3.22 -15.69
CA SER A 86 -1.74 3.24 -16.70
C SER A 86 -2.38 4.64 -16.76
N PRO A 87 -2.45 5.28 -17.93
CA PRO A 87 -3.21 6.53 -18.09
C PRO A 87 -4.73 6.31 -18.00
N GLU A 88 -5.19 5.07 -18.20
CA GLU A 88 -6.61 4.72 -18.29
C GLU A 88 -7.22 4.35 -16.93
N ALA A 89 -6.44 4.37 -15.84
CA ALA A 89 -6.90 3.99 -14.51
C ALA A 89 -6.12 4.72 -13.42
N ASP A 90 -6.81 5.13 -12.35
CA ASP A 90 -6.16 5.58 -11.13
C ASP A 90 -5.39 4.45 -10.45
N THR A 91 -4.07 4.44 -10.68
CA THR A 91 -3.15 3.45 -10.12
C THR A 91 -2.31 4.02 -8.97
N GLU A 92 -2.59 5.26 -8.52
CA GLU A 92 -1.77 5.98 -7.55
C GLU A 92 -2.37 6.06 -6.13
N VAL A 93 -3.53 5.44 -5.91
CA VAL A 93 -4.17 5.26 -4.60
C VAL A 93 -4.72 3.84 -4.46
N PRO A 94 -4.85 3.27 -3.25
CA PRO A 94 -5.59 2.03 -3.06
C PRO A 94 -7.02 2.14 -3.57
N SER A 95 -7.55 1.04 -4.12
CA SER A 95 -8.95 0.95 -4.54
C SER A 95 -9.89 0.78 -3.35
N VAL A 96 -11.19 0.96 -3.60
CA VAL A 96 -12.24 0.66 -2.60
C VAL A 96 -12.20 -0.81 -2.20
N ASP A 97 -11.90 -1.70 -3.15
CA ASP A 97 -11.85 -3.14 -2.91
C ASP A 97 -10.63 -3.51 -2.04
N ASP A 98 -9.50 -2.81 -2.16
CA ASP A 98 -8.31 -3.03 -1.32
C ASP A 98 -8.62 -2.79 0.16
N LEU A 99 -9.14 -1.61 0.50
CA LEU A 99 -9.50 -1.29 1.90
C LEU A 99 -10.59 -2.23 2.41
N THR A 100 -11.59 -2.53 1.58
CA THR A 100 -12.68 -3.42 2.00
C THR A 100 -12.17 -4.83 2.27
N ALA A 101 -11.25 -5.34 1.46
CA ALA A 101 -10.67 -6.66 1.63
C ALA A 101 -9.84 -6.74 2.93
N ASP A 102 -8.91 -5.80 3.14
CA ASP A 102 -8.10 -5.75 4.36
C ASP A 102 -9.00 -5.67 5.61
N PHE A 103 -10.04 -4.85 5.58
CA PHE A 103 -10.94 -4.69 6.71
C PHE A 103 -11.82 -5.92 6.97
N MET A 104 -12.24 -6.61 5.91
CA MET A 104 -12.98 -7.87 6.02
C MET A 104 -12.10 -9.02 6.53
N GLU A 105 -10.81 -8.99 6.21
CA GLU A 105 -9.82 -9.94 6.69
C GLU A 105 -9.34 -9.60 8.12
N GLY A 106 -9.60 -8.37 8.58
CA GLY A 106 -9.28 -7.92 9.93
C GLY A 106 -7.78 -7.65 10.12
N ILE A 107 -7.12 -7.17 9.08
CA ILE A 107 -5.68 -6.86 9.06
C ILE A 107 -5.44 -5.48 8.45
N ASP A 108 -4.31 -4.86 8.78
CA ASP A 108 -3.80 -3.70 8.05
C ASP A 108 -3.24 -4.13 6.69
N GLY A 109 -2.97 -3.17 5.79
CA GLY A 109 -2.45 -3.48 4.46
C GLY A 109 -1.52 -2.42 3.88
N TYR A 110 -0.47 -2.84 3.19
CA TYR A 110 0.47 -1.94 2.52
C TYR A 110 0.34 -2.01 1.00
N VAL A 111 0.27 -0.85 0.34
CA VAL A 111 0.10 -0.74 -1.11
C VAL A 111 1.20 0.11 -1.74
N ALA A 112 1.94 -0.44 -2.70
CA ALA A 112 2.91 0.30 -3.51
C ALA A 112 2.34 0.70 -4.87
N THR A 113 2.57 1.95 -5.30
CA THR A 113 2.03 2.49 -6.56
C THR A 113 3.12 2.73 -7.62
N PRO A 114 2.78 2.80 -8.92
CA PRO A 114 3.76 3.02 -9.99
C PRO A 114 4.56 4.33 -9.87
N GLY A 115 3.97 5.39 -9.30
CA GLY A 115 4.66 6.64 -8.96
C GLY A 115 5.72 6.49 -7.86
N GLY A 116 5.76 5.33 -7.21
CA GLY A 116 6.66 5.01 -6.12
C GLY A 116 6.17 5.51 -4.77
N ARG A 117 4.85 5.68 -4.59
CA ARG A 117 4.23 5.95 -3.28
C ARG A 117 4.06 4.64 -2.51
N VAL A 118 3.96 4.75 -1.19
CA VAL A 118 3.52 3.66 -0.32
C VAL A 118 2.36 4.15 0.53
N TRP A 119 1.29 3.38 0.54
CA TRP A 119 0.10 3.59 1.35
C TRP A 119 -0.02 2.54 2.45
N LEU A 120 -0.69 2.92 3.54
CA LEU A 120 -1.06 2.04 4.64
C LEU A 120 -2.56 2.13 4.87
N ASN A 121 -3.23 1.00 4.68
CA ASN A 121 -4.61 0.77 5.06
C ASN A 121 -4.64 0.43 6.56
N LEU A 122 -5.30 1.27 7.33
CA LEU A 122 -5.41 1.19 8.78
C LEU A 122 -6.81 0.67 9.13
N LEU A 123 -6.87 -0.56 9.65
CA LEU A 123 -8.13 -1.22 10.01
C LEU A 123 -8.87 -0.47 11.11
N GLU A 124 -8.18 -0.08 12.19
CA GLU A 124 -8.83 0.48 13.38
C GLU A 124 -9.42 1.88 13.10
N GLU A 125 -8.76 2.64 12.23
CA GLU A 125 -9.17 3.97 11.81
C GLU A 125 -10.13 3.97 10.60
N GLU A 126 -10.27 2.84 9.90
CA GLU A 126 -11.04 2.68 8.66
C GLU A 126 -10.62 3.67 7.55
N ILE A 127 -9.32 3.92 7.43
CA ILE A 127 -8.72 4.83 6.45
C ILE A 127 -7.53 4.20 5.72
N THR A 128 -7.09 4.83 4.64
CA THR A 128 -5.76 4.65 4.08
C THR A 128 -4.99 5.96 4.14
N VAL A 129 -3.71 5.88 4.48
CA VAL A 129 -2.81 7.03 4.61
C VAL A 129 -1.60 6.84 3.71
N GLU A 130 -1.12 7.94 3.12
CA GLU A 130 0.16 7.94 2.41
C GLU A 130 1.29 7.92 3.44
N LEU A 131 2.02 6.80 3.50
CA LEU A 131 3.24 6.70 4.31
C LEU A 131 4.39 7.47 3.68
N CYS A 132 4.52 7.39 2.36
CA CYS A 132 5.49 8.19 1.63
C CYS A 132 5.07 8.43 0.17
N GLY A 133 5.40 9.63 -0.31
CA GLY A 133 5.00 10.15 -1.63
C GLY A 133 5.85 9.68 -2.82
N PRO A 134 5.76 10.38 -3.98
CA PRO A 134 6.33 9.90 -5.23
C PRO A 134 7.84 9.75 -5.15
N GLY A 135 8.35 8.67 -5.73
CA GLY A 135 9.79 8.35 -5.74
C GLY A 135 10.36 7.90 -4.39
N CYS A 136 9.51 7.57 -3.41
CA CYS A 136 9.93 6.94 -2.17
C CYS A 136 10.55 5.55 -2.43
N ILE A 137 9.91 4.79 -3.30
CA ILE A 137 10.39 3.49 -3.81
C ILE A 137 10.48 3.52 -5.35
N HIS A 138 10.99 2.45 -5.97
CA HIS A 138 11.21 2.35 -7.42
C HIS A 138 10.04 2.82 -8.30
N THR A 139 10.15 4.01 -8.88
CA THR A 139 9.13 4.55 -9.79
C THR A 139 9.18 3.89 -11.17
N ASP A 140 8.00 3.62 -11.75
CA ASP A 140 7.84 3.25 -13.15
C ASP A 140 8.41 4.37 -14.05
N PRO A 141 9.38 4.10 -14.94
CA PRO A 141 9.88 5.10 -15.89
C PRO A 141 8.80 5.72 -16.79
N ALA A 142 7.67 5.01 -16.97
CA ALA A 142 6.52 5.49 -17.72
C ALA A 142 5.58 6.40 -16.89
N PHE A 143 5.71 6.43 -15.55
CA PHE A 143 4.88 7.25 -14.68
C PHE A 143 4.84 8.71 -15.13
N ARG A 144 3.64 9.29 -15.16
CA ARG A 144 3.41 10.71 -15.39
C ARG A 144 2.52 11.23 -14.27
N PRO A 145 2.93 12.31 -13.57
CA PRO A 145 2.04 12.93 -12.60
C PRO A 145 0.81 13.49 -13.31
N CYS A 146 -0.33 13.45 -12.63
CA CYS A 146 -1.58 14.03 -13.11
C CYS A 146 -2.00 15.18 -12.18
N PRO A 147 -1.56 16.43 -12.44
CA PRO A 147 -1.84 17.57 -11.55
C PRO A 147 -3.32 17.86 -11.35
N ALA A 148 -4.19 17.40 -12.25
CA ALA A 148 -5.64 17.55 -12.14
C ALA A 148 -6.28 16.48 -11.22
N PHE A 149 -5.53 15.43 -10.87
CA PHE A 149 -6.03 14.26 -10.14
C PHE A 149 -4.97 13.70 -9.16
N GLU A 150 -4.24 14.60 -8.50
CA GLU A 150 -3.25 14.24 -7.48
C GLU A 150 -3.92 13.50 -6.30
N PRO A 151 -3.28 12.47 -5.74
CA PRO A 151 -3.70 11.90 -4.47
C PRO A 151 -3.61 12.91 -3.31
N GLU A 152 -4.61 12.89 -2.43
CA GLU A 152 -4.57 13.50 -1.10
C GLU A 152 -3.78 12.60 -0.15
N ALA A 153 -3.39 13.08 1.04
CA ALA A 153 -2.58 12.29 1.97
C ALA A 153 -3.36 11.14 2.66
N GLU A 154 -4.68 11.15 2.59
CA GLU A 154 -5.54 10.19 3.30
C GLU A 154 -6.87 10.01 2.57
N TYR A 155 -7.45 8.80 2.67
CA TYR A 155 -8.81 8.53 2.22
C TYR A 155 -9.56 7.60 3.19
N THR A 156 -10.86 7.87 3.37
CA THR A 156 -11.82 6.87 3.86
C THR A 156 -12.33 6.02 2.69
N ILE A 157 -13.01 4.90 2.94
CA ILE A 157 -13.74 4.15 1.89
C ILE A 157 -14.65 5.08 1.08
N LYS A 158 -15.41 5.96 1.76
CA LYS A 158 -16.28 6.92 1.08
C LYS A 158 -15.48 7.87 0.19
N GLY A 159 -14.32 8.35 0.67
CA GLY A 159 -13.44 9.21 -0.11
C GLY A 159 -12.90 8.51 -1.36
N LEU A 160 -12.54 7.23 -1.27
CA LEU A 160 -12.13 6.44 -2.44
C LEU A 160 -13.28 6.21 -3.43
N VAL A 161 -14.51 6.01 -2.95
CA VAL A 161 -15.70 5.93 -3.82
C VAL A 161 -15.93 7.24 -4.57
N GLU A 162 -15.82 8.38 -3.89
CA GLU A 162 -15.95 9.70 -4.49
C GLU A 162 -14.84 9.94 -5.52
N ARG A 163 -13.59 9.63 -5.18
CA ARG A 163 -12.44 9.72 -6.09
C ARG A 163 -12.61 8.84 -7.32
N ALA A 164 -12.95 7.56 -7.16
CA ALA A 164 -13.15 6.65 -8.27
C ALA A 164 -14.27 7.10 -9.22
N ALA A 165 -15.29 7.81 -8.71
CA ALA A 165 -16.34 8.40 -9.55
C ALA A 165 -15.90 9.65 -10.30
N GLU A 166 -14.82 10.31 -9.86
CA GLU A 166 -14.23 11.49 -10.47
C GLU A 166 -13.06 11.16 -11.41
N ASP A 167 -12.58 9.91 -11.42
CA ASP A 167 -11.56 9.46 -12.37
C ASP A 167 -12.11 9.51 -13.80
N THR A 168 -11.57 10.43 -14.58
CA THR A 168 -11.97 10.64 -15.98
C THR A 168 -11.11 9.83 -16.95
N GLY A 169 -10.05 9.16 -16.47
CA GLY A 169 -9.04 8.52 -17.31
C GLY A 169 -8.28 9.50 -18.21
N GLU A 170 -8.33 10.80 -17.89
CA GLU A 170 -7.62 11.86 -18.61
C GLU A 170 -6.38 12.32 -17.84
N CYS A 171 -5.40 11.42 -17.82
CA CYS A 171 -4.01 11.61 -17.41
C CYS A 171 -3.11 10.92 -18.48
#